data_AF-A0A3P4AMI6-F1
#
_entry.id   AF-A0A3P4AMI6-F1
#
_cell.length_a   1.000
_cell.length_b   1.000
_cell.length_c   1.000
_cell.angle_alpha   90.00
_cell.angle_beta   90.00
_cell.angle_gamma   90.00
#
_symmetry.space_group_name_H-M   'P 1'
#
loop_
_entity.id
_entity.type
_entity.pdbx_description
1 polymer ?
#
loop_
_entity_poly.entity_id
_entity_poly.type
_entity_poly.pdbx_seq_one_letter_code
_entity_poly.pdbx_strand_id
1 'polypeptide(L)'
;MRPDREHPLYHLDAETLLVAIYFWVDDQLKALQAQGVRLPKPQKHQKATLSELLTIALFLILLGLDLSKGYLLSQALLRPYFPSLPHLSRFLRVLQNAQALLAHLALRLGQGPSLLHVVDLKPLPMAHGHRIRSYALSGSGIGVGPLGALRATPWWGS
;
A
#
# COMPACT_ATOMS: atom_id res chain seq x y z
N MET A 1 22.40 -1.73 37.19
CA MET A 1 21.53 -1.32 36.08
C MET A 1 21.48 -2.47 35.08
N ARG A 2 20.31 -3.07 34.83
CA ARG A 2 20.14 -4.11 33.81
C ARG A 2 19.90 -3.43 32.46
N PRO A 3 20.62 -3.79 31.39
CA PRO A 3 20.35 -3.29 30.04
C PRO A 3 19.20 -4.11 29.45
N ASP A 4 18.01 -3.99 30.02
CA ASP A 4 16.82 -4.67 29.52
C ASP A 4 15.88 -3.63 28.90
N ARG A 5 15.57 -3.85 27.61
CA ARG A 5 14.47 -3.30 26.79
C ARG A 5 14.81 -2.14 25.86
N GLU A 6 15.76 -2.36 24.95
CA GLU A 6 15.50 -1.91 23.57
C GLU A 6 14.54 -2.95 22.97
N HIS A 7 13.33 -2.53 22.58
CA HIS A 7 12.44 -3.42 21.83
C HIS A 7 13.15 -3.82 20.52
N PRO A 8 13.19 -5.12 20.14
CA PRO A 8 13.85 -5.60 18.92
C PRO A 8 13.01 -5.30 17.66
N LEU A 9 12.36 -4.13 17.63
CA LEU A 9 11.75 -3.59 16.42
C LEU A 9 12.88 -2.92 15.67
N TYR A 10 13.63 -3.70 14.89
CA TYR A 10 14.53 -3.20 13.87
C TYR A 10 13.79 -2.11 13.10
N HIS A 11 14.17 -0.85 13.31
CA HIS A 11 13.66 0.23 12.49
C HIS A 11 14.31 0.01 11.12
N LEU A 12 13.60 -0.67 10.23
CA LEU A 12 14.01 -0.80 8.83
C LEU A 12 14.13 0.61 8.29
N ASP A 13 15.37 1.02 8.06
CA ASP A 13 15.65 2.29 7.41
C ASP A 13 15.08 2.27 5.99
N ALA A 14 14.86 3.47 5.43
CA ALA A 14 14.19 3.64 4.15
C ALA A 14 14.90 2.88 3.01
N GLU A 15 16.23 2.77 3.07
CA GLU A 15 17.03 2.08 2.07
C GLU A 15 16.83 0.57 2.16
N THR A 16 16.95 -0.02 3.35
CA THR A 16 16.68 -1.45 3.54
C THR A 16 15.24 -1.81 3.19
N LEU A 17 14.28 -0.95 3.55
CA LEU A 17 12.88 -1.14 3.16
C LEU A 17 12.72 -1.13 1.63
N LEU A 18 13.32 -0.17 0.94
CA LEU A 18 13.27 -0.07 -0.52
C LEU A 18 13.85 -1.32 -1.19
N VAL A 19 15.00 -1.78 -0.71
CA VAL A 19 15.68 -2.99 -1.22
C VAL A 19 14.85 -4.25 -0.94
N ALA A 20 14.27 -4.38 0.26
CA ALA A 20 13.42 -5.51 0.61
C ALA A 20 12.17 -5.58 -0.28
N ILE A 21 11.53 -4.43 -0.55
CA ILE A 21 10.40 -4.35 -1.47
C ILE A 21 10.84 -4.73 -2.87
N TYR A 22 12.00 -4.26 -3.33
CA TYR A 22 12.50 -4.58 -4.67
C TYR A 22 12.64 -6.08 -4.90
N PHE A 23 13.36 -6.77 -4.00
CA PHE A 23 13.53 -8.23 -4.10
C PHE A 23 12.19 -8.96 -4.05
N TRP A 24 11.32 -8.56 -3.12
CA TRP A 24 10.00 -9.17 -3.01
C TRP A 24 9.16 -8.98 -4.28
N VAL A 25 9.12 -7.77 -4.84
CA VAL A 25 8.40 -7.48 -6.09
C VAL A 25 8.94 -8.32 -7.24
N ASP A 26 10.27 -8.38 -7.40
CA ASP A 26 10.90 -9.12 -8.48
C ASP A 26 10.56 -10.62 -8.42
N ASP A 27 10.63 -11.21 -7.23
CA ASP A 27 10.24 -12.61 -6.99
C ASP A 27 8.74 -12.85 -7.24
N GLN A 28 7.87 -11.91 -6.82
CA GLN A 28 6.44 -12.02 -7.11
C GLN A 28 6.14 -11.95 -8.60
N LEU A 29 6.82 -11.08 -9.35
CA LEU A 29 6.64 -10.98 -10.80
C LEU A 29 7.10 -12.27 -11.51
N LYS A 30 8.25 -12.82 -11.11
CA LYS A 30 8.74 -14.12 -11.61
C LYS A 30 7.77 -15.25 -11.30
N ALA A 31 7.23 -15.30 -10.07
CA ALA A 31 6.26 -16.31 -9.66
C ALA A 31 4.95 -16.21 -10.46
N LEU A 32 4.45 -15.00 -10.69
CA LEU A 32 3.25 -14.77 -11.53
C LEU A 32 3.49 -15.20 -12.98
N GLN A 33 4.66 -14.90 -13.54
CA GLN A 33 5.03 -15.37 -14.88
C GLN A 33 5.09 -16.90 -14.96
N ALA A 34 5.67 -17.56 -13.96
CA ALA A 34 5.72 -19.02 -13.88
C ALA A 34 4.33 -19.66 -13.80
N GLN A 35 3.35 -18.95 -13.21
CA GLN A 35 1.93 -19.35 -13.18
C GLN A 35 1.18 -19.05 -14.49
N GLY A 36 1.85 -18.53 -15.52
CA GLY A 36 1.24 -18.18 -16.80
C GLY A 36 0.52 -16.84 -16.82
N VAL A 37 0.64 -16.02 -15.76
CA VAL A 37 0.06 -14.68 -15.73
C VAL A 37 0.84 -13.76 -16.67
N ARG A 38 0.12 -13.15 -17.62
CA ARG A 38 0.71 -12.19 -18.56
C ARG A 38 0.95 -10.85 -17.88
N LEU A 39 2.21 -10.46 -17.74
CA LEU A 39 2.57 -9.14 -17.24
C LEU A 39 2.32 -8.04 -18.30
N PRO A 40 2.09 -6.78 -17.88
CA PRO A 40 2.02 -5.64 -18.78
C PRO A 40 3.24 -5.57 -19.69
N LYS A 41 3.01 -5.39 -20.99
CA LYS A 41 4.09 -5.28 -21.97
C LYS A 41 4.90 -4.00 -21.74
N PRO A 42 6.23 -4.04 -21.86
CA PRO A 42 7.06 -2.84 -21.77
C PRO A 42 6.65 -1.83 -22.83
N GLN A 43 6.59 -0.55 -22.45
CA GLN A 43 6.33 0.53 -23.40
C GLN A 43 7.57 0.82 -24.25
N LYS A 44 7.37 1.37 -25.46
CA LYS A 44 8.48 1.81 -26.32
C LYS A 44 9.37 2.82 -25.58
N HIS A 45 10.68 2.58 -25.55
CA HIS A 45 11.68 3.39 -24.83
C HIS A 45 11.48 3.47 -23.30
N GLN A 46 10.83 2.48 -22.69
CA GLN A 46 10.78 2.38 -21.24
C GLN A 46 12.20 2.22 -20.67
N LYS A 47 12.58 3.13 -19.76
CA LYS A 47 13.94 3.21 -19.21
C LYS A 47 14.13 2.32 -17.97
N ALA A 48 13.11 2.23 -17.12
CA ALA A 48 13.10 1.41 -15.90
C ALA A 48 12.23 0.17 -16.10
N THR A 49 12.61 -0.93 -15.47
CA THR A 49 11.86 -2.20 -15.53
C THR A 49 10.50 -2.07 -14.82
N LEU A 50 9.58 -3.00 -15.12
CA LEU A 50 8.30 -3.04 -14.41
C LEU A 50 8.49 -3.26 -12.89
N SER A 51 9.47 -4.09 -12.52
CA SER A 51 9.82 -4.36 -11.11
C SER A 51 10.25 -3.09 -10.39
N GLU A 52 11.16 -2.32 -10.97
CA GLU A 52 11.62 -1.03 -10.40
C GLU A 52 10.46 -0.05 -10.22
N LEU A 53 9.59 0.07 -11.23
CA LEU A 53 8.47 1.02 -11.18
C LEU A 53 7.41 0.62 -10.14
N LEU A 54 7.11 -0.68 -10.01
CA LEU A 54 6.20 -1.19 -9.00
C LEU A 54 6.80 -1.09 -7.60
N THR A 55 8.11 -1.29 -7.46
CA THR A 55 8.85 -1.11 -6.20
C THR A 55 8.72 0.32 -5.70
N ILE A 56 8.99 1.30 -6.56
CA ILE A 56 8.87 2.72 -6.22
C ILE A 56 7.41 3.04 -5.83
N ALA A 57 6.44 2.55 -6.59
CA ALA A 57 5.03 2.79 -6.27
C ALA A 57 4.64 2.21 -4.91
N LEU A 58 5.01 0.96 -4.62
CA LEU A 58 4.72 0.32 -3.34
C LEU A 58 5.43 0.99 -2.18
N PHE A 59 6.70 1.37 -2.36
CA PHE A 59 7.45 2.12 -1.35
C PHE A 59 6.76 3.45 -1.01
N LEU A 60 6.36 4.23 -2.02
CA LEU A 60 5.63 5.48 -1.80
C LEU A 60 4.27 5.24 -1.11
N ILE A 61 3.54 4.19 -1.51
CA ILE A 61 2.26 3.80 -0.88
C ILE A 61 2.46 3.43 0.59
N LEU A 62 3.50 2.66 0.92
CA LEU A 62 3.82 2.27 2.30
C LEU A 62 4.22 3.46 3.17
N LEU A 63 4.90 4.45 2.60
CA LEU A 63 5.19 5.72 3.29
C LEU A 63 3.97 6.65 3.41
N GLY A 64 2.82 6.28 2.83
CA GLY A 64 1.62 7.13 2.80
C GLY A 64 1.76 8.38 1.93
N LEU A 65 2.69 8.35 0.97
CA LEU A 65 2.94 9.47 0.06
C LEU A 65 2.05 9.38 -1.19
N ASP A 66 1.62 10.54 -1.68
CA ASP A 66 0.99 10.65 -2.99
C ASP A 66 1.96 10.18 -4.08
N LEU A 67 1.48 9.37 -5.04
CA LEU A 67 2.33 8.80 -6.08
C LEU A 67 2.98 9.86 -6.97
N SER A 68 2.30 10.98 -7.23
CA SER A 68 2.83 12.00 -8.14
C SER A 68 3.84 12.89 -7.43
N LYS A 69 3.44 13.48 -6.30
CA LYS A 69 4.30 14.35 -5.50
C LYS A 69 5.45 13.57 -4.88
N GLY A 70 5.17 12.39 -4.34
CA GLY A 70 6.16 11.48 -3.76
C GLY A 70 7.22 11.09 -4.79
N TYR A 71 6.83 10.74 -6.02
CA TYR A 71 7.79 10.42 -7.08
C TYR A 71 8.70 11.59 -7.45
N LEU A 72 8.15 12.80 -7.58
CA LEU A 72 8.94 13.99 -7.89
C LEU A 72 9.92 14.35 -6.77
N LEU A 73 9.48 14.30 -5.51
CA LEU A 73 10.30 14.63 -4.34
C LEU A 73 11.40 13.58 -4.09
N SER A 74 11.08 12.30 -4.31
CA SER A 74 12.01 11.20 -4.10
C SER A 74 12.95 10.96 -5.28
N GLN A 75 12.78 11.62 -6.42
CA GLN A 75 13.55 11.31 -7.62
C GLN A 75 15.07 11.45 -7.41
N ALA A 76 15.51 12.46 -6.66
CA ALA A 76 16.93 12.64 -6.34
C ALA A 76 17.46 11.51 -5.44
N LEU A 77 16.64 11.06 -4.48
CA LEU A 77 16.97 9.98 -3.54
C LEU A 77 16.92 8.59 -4.19
N LEU A 78 16.06 8.40 -5.19
CA LEU A 78 15.88 7.13 -5.89
C LEU A 78 16.89 6.91 -7.02
N ARG A 79 17.50 7.97 -7.57
CA ARG A 79 18.46 7.88 -8.69
C ARG A 79 19.67 6.97 -8.43
N PRO A 80 20.29 6.96 -7.23
CA PRO A 80 21.37 6.03 -6.92
C PRO A 80 20.95 4.56 -7.02
N TYR A 81 19.70 4.25 -6.62
CA TYR A 81 19.14 2.89 -6.64
C TYR A 81 18.61 2.50 -8.02
N PHE A 82 18.01 3.45 -8.73
CA PHE A 82 17.40 3.28 -10.04
C PHE A 82 17.96 4.34 -10.98
N PRO A 83 19.06 4.08 -11.70
CA PRO A 83 19.71 5.10 -12.54
C PRO A 83 18.84 5.53 -13.73
N SER A 84 17.92 4.68 -14.18
CA SER A 84 17.14 4.85 -15.40
C SER A 84 15.68 5.27 -15.15
N LEU A 85 15.46 6.23 -14.23
CA LEU A 85 14.10 6.68 -13.90
C LEU A 85 13.39 7.37 -15.08
N PRO A 86 12.13 7.00 -15.38
CA PRO A 86 11.34 7.68 -16.39
C PRO A 86 10.83 9.05 -15.90
N HIS A 87 10.31 9.86 -16.83
CA HIS A 87 9.55 11.05 -16.48
C HIS A 87 8.26 10.68 -15.74
N LEU A 88 7.75 11.58 -14.88
CA LEU A 88 6.53 11.38 -14.08
C LEU A 88 5.35 10.87 -14.93
N SER A 89 5.06 11.52 -16.06
CA SER A 89 3.94 11.12 -16.94
C SER A 89 4.07 9.68 -17.43
N ARG A 90 5.30 9.20 -17.68
CA ARG A 90 5.56 7.84 -18.12
C ARG A 90 5.46 6.86 -16.95
N PHE A 91 5.97 7.22 -15.77
CA PHE A 91 5.78 6.47 -14.53
C PHE A 91 4.29 6.22 -14.28
N LEU A 92 3.47 7.28 -14.23
CA LEU A 92 2.03 7.18 -13.99
C LEU A 92 1.31 6.37 -15.07
N ARG A 93 1.68 6.50 -16.35
CA ARG A 93 1.07 5.69 -17.42
C ARG A 93 1.38 4.20 -17.26
N VAL A 94 2.61 3.84 -16.85
CA VAL A 94 2.95 2.44 -16.56
C VAL A 94 2.14 1.93 -15.37
N LEU A 95 1.98 2.73 -14.31
CA LEU A 95 1.18 2.35 -13.16
C LEU A 95 -0.31 2.19 -13.49
N GLN A 96 -0.88 3.05 -14.33
CA GLN A 96 -2.25 2.91 -14.81
C GLN A 96 -2.44 1.56 -15.55
N ASN A 97 -1.51 1.20 -16.43
CA ASN A 97 -1.56 -0.07 -17.14
C ASN A 97 -1.32 -1.29 -16.22
N ALA A 98 -0.64 -1.09 -15.09
CA ALA A 98 -0.31 -2.12 -14.12
C ALA A 98 -1.19 -2.05 -12.85
N GLN A 99 -2.30 -1.31 -12.86
CA GLN A 99 -3.07 -1.01 -11.63
C GLN A 99 -3.57 -2.28 -10.92
N ALA A 100 -4.09 -3.25 -11.66
CA ALA A 100 -4.57 -4.52 -11.08
C ALA A 100 -3.41 -5.31 -10.44
N LEU A 101 -2.24 -5.31 -11.10
CA LEU A 101 -1.03 -5.95 -10.59
C LEU A 101 -0.50 -5.24 -9.34
N LEU A 102 -0.46 -3.90 -9.34
CA LEU A 102 -0.06 -3.10 -8.19
C LEU A 102 -0.99 -3.35 -6.99
N ALA A 103 -2.30 -3.41 -7.22
CA ALA A 103 -3.27 -3.71 -6.15
C ALA A 103 -3.09 -5.13 -5.60
N HIS A 104 -2.89 -6.12 -6.48
CA HIS A 104 -2.60 -7.50 -6.07
C HIS A 104 -1.35 -7.60 -5.22
N LEU A 105 -0.27 -6.94 -5.64
CA LEU A 105 0.98 -6.90 -4.88
C LEU A 105 0.81 -6.18 -3.54
N ALA A 106 0.14 -5.03 -3.50
CA ALA A 106 -0.12 -4.30 -2.26
C ALA A 106 -0.91 -5.14 -1.24
N LEU A 107 -1.95 -5.85 -1.69
CA LEU A 107 -2.72 -6.76 -0.85
C LEU A 107 -1.89 -7.94 -0.35
N ARG A 108 -1.09 -8.57 -1.22
CA ARG A 108 -0.22 -9.69 -0.83
C ARG A 108 0.87 -9.28 0.15
N LEU A 109 1.40 -8.08 0.01
CA LEU A 109 2.37 -7.53 0.96
C LEU A 109 1.74 -7.37 2.35
N GLY A 110 0.46 -7.00 2.44
CA GLY A 110 -0.29 -6.89 3.70
C GLY A 110 -0.83 -8.21 4.27
N GLN A 111 -0.89 -9.29 3.48
CA GLN A 111 -1.47 -10.59 3.87
C GLN A 111 -0.44 -11.70 4.13
N GLY A 112 0.85 -11.48 3.85
CA GLY A 112 1.88 -12.52 3.98
C GLY A 112 2.22 -12.86 5.45
N PRO A 113 2.64 -14.11 5.75
CA PRO A 113 3.29 -14.42 7.02
C PRO A 113 4.62 -13.64 7.14
N SER A 114 4.54 -12.54 7.88
CA SER A 114 5.62 -11.69 8.44
C SER A 114 7.02 -11.81 7.83
N LEU A 115 7.25 -11.14 6.70
CA LEU A 115 8.57 -10.58 6.38
C LEU A 115 8.61 -9.07 6.71
N LEU A 116 7.45 -8.40 6.67
CA LEU A 116 7.26 -7.00 7.04
C LEU A 116 6.00 -6.85 7.88
N HIS A 117 6.16 -6.49 9.15
CA HIS A 117 5.05 -6.01 9.97
C HIS A 117 4.99 -4.48 9.87
N VAL A 118 4.13 -3.97 8.99
CA VAL A 118 3.80 -2.55 8.97
C VAL A 118 2.71 -2.31 10.00
N VAL A 119 3.11 -1.79 11.16
CA VAL A 119 2.18 -1.34 12.19
C VAL A 119 1.93 0.15 11.94
N ASP A 120 0.68 0.52 11.65
CA ASP A 120 0.29 1.92 11.65
C ASP A 120 0.48 2.47 13.07
N LEU A 121 1.47 3.35 13.23
CA LEU A 121 1.76 4.02 14.50
C LEU A 121 0.81 5.18 14.78
N LYS A 122 -0.06 5.56 13.83
CA LYS A 122 -1.16 6.46 14.16
C LYS A 122 -1.93 5.81 15.30
N PRO A 123 -2.12 6.49 16.43
CA PRO A 123 -2.98 5.97 17.47
C PRO A 123 -4.31 5.67 16.80
N LEU A 124 -4.69 4.39 16.75
CA LEU A 124 -6.06 4.02 16.46
C LEU A 124 -6.90 4.92 17.36
N PRO A 125 -7.92 5.63 16.84
CA PRO A 125 -8.79 6.42 17.69
C PRO A 125 -9.48 5.44 18.64
N MET A 126 -8.86 5.21 19.79
CA MET A 126 -9.44 4.47 20.88
C MET A 126 -10.51 5.39 21.42
N ALA A 127 -11.75 5.15 20.99
CA ALA A 127 -12.91 5.70 21.65
C ALA A 127 -12.78 5.32 23.13
N HIS A 128 -12.44 6.29 23.96
CA HIS A 128 -12.40 6.11 25.40
C HIS A 128 -13.83 5.78 25.83
N GLY A 129 -14.07 4.51 26.19
CA GLY A 129 -15.23 4.14 26.98
C GLY A 129 -16.52 3.81 26.24
N HIS A 130 -16.49 3.14 25.07
CA HIS A 130 -17.69 2.42 24.63
C HIS A 130 -17.36 1.05 24.04
N ARG A 131 -17.61 -0.01 24.81
CA ARG A 131 -17.63 -1.37 24.28
C ARG A 131 -18.77 -1.45 23.26
N ILE A 132 -18.44 -1.65 21.99
CA ILE A 132 -19.42 -2.11 21.01
C ILE A 132 -19.70 -3.57 21.36
N ARG A 133 -20.85 -3.81 22.01
CA ARG A 133 -21.37 -5.18 22.16
C ARG A 133 -21.86 -5.63 20.79
N SER A 134 -21.25 -6.70 20.31
CA SER A 134 -21.59 -7.43 19.10
C SER A 134 -23.10 -7.72 19.00
N TYR A 135 -23.65 -7.40 17.83
CA TYR A 135 -24.87 -7.90 17.18
C TYR A 135 -25.78 -8.85 17.99
N ALA A 136 -26.90 -8.30 18.47
CA ALA A 136 -28.17 -9.03 18.49
C ALA A 136 -29.05 -8.44 17.38
N LEU A 137 -29.26 -9.22 16.33
CA LEU A 137 -30.26 -8.94 15.30
C LEU A 137 -31.66 -9.12 15.89
N SER A 138 -32.38 -8.02 16.09
CA SER A 138 -33.76 -7.83 15.61
C SER A 138 -34.23 -6.42 15.99
N GLY A 139 -34.42 -5.56 14.99
CA GLY A 139 -34.94 -4.20 15.20
C GLY A 139 -33.88 -3.12 14.97
N SER A 140 -33.88 -2.60 13.74
CA SER A 140 -33.13 -1.45 13.27
C SER A 140 -33.00 -0.30 14.29
N GLY A 141 -31.75 0.05 14.64
CA GLY A 141 -31.43 1.19 15.49
C GLY A 141 -30.22 1.98 14.96
N ILE A 142 -30.53 3.01 14.18
CA ILE A 142 -29.84 4.31 13.99
C ILE A 142 -28.30 4.29 14.17
N GLY A 143 -27.57 4.33 13.05
CA GLY A 143 -26.16 4.72 13.03
C GLY A 143 -26.00 6.21 12.76
N VAL A 144 -25.18 6.91 13.57
CA VAL A 144 -24.83 8.32 13.37
C VAL A 144 -23.47 8.41 12.71
N GLY A 145 -23.42 8.93 11.48
CA GLY A 145 -22.17 9.23 10.76
C GLY A 145 -21.69 10.67 11.00
N PRO A 146 -20.43 11.00 10.64
CA PRO A 146 -19.79 12.29 10.95
C PRO A 146 -20.31 13.50 10.14
N LEU A 147 -21.39 13.33 9.37
CA LEU A 147 -22.02 14.39 8.56
C LEU A 147 -23.49 14.66 8.94
N GLY A 148 -23.93 14.24 10.14
CA GLY A 148 -25.32 14.39 10.58
C GLY A 148 -26.22 13.27 10.02
N ALA A 149 -27.29 12.97 10.75
CA ALA A 149 -28.15 11.82 10.52
C ALA A 149 -28.87 11.89 9.16
N LEU A 150 -28.54 11.01 8.22
CA LEU A 150 -29.38 10.76 7.05
C LEU A 150 -30.49 9.79 7.45
N ARG A 151 -31.70 10.34 7.63
CA ARG A 151 -32.93 9.59 7.83
C ARG A 151 -33.41 9.05 6.48
N ALA A 152 -33.22 7.77 6.22
CA ALA A 152 -33.95 7.09 5.15
C ALA A 152 -35.41 6.91 5.61
N THR A 153 -36.34 7.62 4.99
CA THR A 153 -37.78 7.35 5.12
C THR A 153 -38.13 6.17 4.20
N PRO A 154 -38.86 5.15 4.68
CA PRO A 154 -39.38 4.10 3.81
C PRO A 154 -40.61 4.65 3.06
N TRP A 155 -40.55 4.68 1.73
CA TRP A 155 -41.72 4.81 0.88
C TRP A 155 -42.48 3.49 0.90
N TRP A 156 -43.64 3.46 1.56
CA TRP A 156 -44.66 2.44 1.37
C TRP A 156 -45.65 2.95 0.32
N GLY A 157 -45.69 2.30 -0.84
CA GLY A 157 -46.77 2.46 -1.82
C GLY A 157 -47.75 1.32 -1.63
N SER A 158 -49.00 1.67 -1.30
CA SER A 158 -50.18 0.83 -1.45
C SER A 158 -50.53 0.62 -2.93
#